data_AF-A0A6A1W6V7-F1
#
_entry.id   AF-A0A6A1W6V7-F1
#
_cell.length_a   1.000
_cell.length_b   1.000
_cell.length_c   1.000
_cell.angle_alpha   90.00
_cell.angle_beta   90.00
_cell.angle_gamma   90.00
#
_symmetry.space_group_name_H-M   'P 1'
#
loop_
_entity.id
_entity.type
_entity.pdbx_description
1 polymer ?
#
loop_
_entity_poly.entity_id
_entity_poly.type
_entity_poly.pdbx_seq_one_letter_code
_entity_poly.pdbx_strand_id
1 'polypeptide(L)'
;MPHKPFLHFLAPFSELLLKLNTPTSDNLPVTCIISDGIMPFSFTAAQELRIPAVMLFTISVCSLMGFMQLATLRDKGLTPFKGDQEGSTALKSCSTSSETTSMRDIRLRDLPAFIRKIDPTDIIFNFAIEMVEKAHKASGVVIHTFDALEREVLEALSPCFLIYMPLALSNYYSINHSTTL
;
A
#
# COMPACT_ATOMS: atom_id res chain seq x y z
N MET A 1 2.82 23.73 15.19
CA MET A 1 2.89 22.27 15.02
C MET A 1 2.06 21.92 13.79
N PRO A 2 2.61 21.35 12.71
CA PRO A 2 1.79 20.99 11.57
C PRO A 2 0.83 19.88 11.99
N HIS A 3 -0.46 20.10 11.79
CA HIS A 3 -1.51 19.13 12.10
C HIS A 3 -1.27 17.86 11.28
N LYS A 4 -1.12 16.71 11.95
CA LYS A 4 -1.09 15.40 11.29
C LYS A 4 -2.48 14.77 11.47
N PRO A 5 -3.44 14.98 10.55
CA PRO A 5 -4.84 14.58 10.76
C PRO A 5 -5.01 13.06 10.93
N PHE A 6 -4.10 12.26 10.38
CA PHE A 6 -4.13 10.80 10.49
C PHE A 6 -3.36 10.23 11.69
N LEU A 7 -2.65 11.05 12.48
CA LEU A 7 -1.91 10.56 13.65
C LEU A 7 -2.80 10.30 14.88
N HIS A 8 -4.07 10.71 14.83
CA HIS A 8 -4.98 10.60 15.97
C HIS A 8 -5.66 9.23 16.08
N PHE A 9 -5.39 8.29 15.17
CA PHE A 9 -6.01 6.96 15.19
C PHE A 9 -5.18 5.90 15.93
N LEU A 10 -3.88 6.10 16.12
CA LEU A 10 -3.04 5.10 16.80
C LEU A 10 -3.50 4.86 18.25
N ALA A 11 -3.67 5.94 19.04
CA ALA A 11 -4.08 5.83 20.43
C ALA A 11 -5.43 5.09 20.63
N PRO A 12 -6.55 5.50 19.97
CA PRO A 12 -7.81 4.78 20.13
C PRO A 12 -7.75 3.35 19.56
N PHE A 13 -6.96 3.11 18.51
CA PHE A 13 -6.79 1.77 17.95
C PHE A 13 -6.00 0.85 18.90
N SER A 14 -4.91 1.35 19.51
CA SER A 14 -4.16 0.61 20.53
C SER A 14 -5.01 0.34 21.78
N GLU A 15 -5.86 1.28 22.20
CA GLU A 15 -6.80 1.06 23.31
C GLU A 15 -7.81 -0.06 22.98
N LEU A 16 -8.33 -0.09 21.75
CA LEU A 16 -9.19 -1.17 21.27
C LEU A 16 -8.45 -2.51 21.31
N LEU A 17 -7.21 -2.57 20.80
CA LEU A 17 -6.42 -3.80 20.81
C LEU A 17 -6.13 -4.30 22.23
N LEU A 18 -5.87 -3.40 23.19
CA LEU A 18 -5.72 -3.76 24.60
C LEU A 18 -7.01 -4.35 25.18
N LYS A 19 -8.17 -3.78 24.86
CA LYS A 19 -9.48 -4.32 25.28
C LYS A 19 -9.74 -5.71 24.70
N LEU A 20 -9.44 -5.91 23.41
CA LEU A 20 -9.57 -7.21 22.75
C LEU A 20 -8.62 -8.27 23.32
N ASN A 21 -7.41 -7.86 23.71
CA ASN A 21 -6.40 -8.74 24.31
C ASN A 21 -6.59 -8.96 25.81
N THR A 22 -7.52 -8.25 26.45
CA THR A 22 -7.81 -8.46 27.87
C THR A 22 -8.52 -9.82 28.02
N PRO A 23 -7.98 -10.77 28.81
CA PRO A 23 -8.56 -12.09 28.94
C PRO A 23 -9.93 -12.02 29.61
N THR A 24 -10.98 -12.10 28.80
CA THR A 24 -12.34 -12.49 29.20
C THR A 24 -12.58 -13.93 28.74
N SER A 25 -13.60 -14.62 29.25
CA SER A 25 -13.81 -16.06 28.94
C SER A 25 -14.01 -16.37 27.45
N ASP A 26 -14.32 -15.35 26.62
CA ASP A 26 -14.84 -15.55 25.28
C ASP A 26 -13.95 -14.98 24.15
N ASN A 27 -12.89 -14.22 24.48
CA ASN A 27 -12.04 -13.56 23.48
C ASN A 27 -10.65 -14.20 23.36
N LEU A 28 -10.28 -14.62 22.15
CA LEU A 28 -8.90 -14.98 21.82
C LEU A 28 -8.08 -13.70 21.57
N PRO A 29 -6.79 -13.69 21.96
CA PRO A 29 -5.92 -12.55 21.70
C PRO A 29 -5.76 -12.32 20.20
N VAL A 30 -5.60 -11.06 19.82
CA VAL A 30 -5.31 -10.65 18.44
C VAL A 30 -3.94 -11.19 18.04
N THR A 31 -3.91 -12.01 16.99
CA THR A 31 -2.69 -12.65 16.47
C THR A 31 -2.21 -12.07 15.14
N CYS A 32 -3.01 -11.24 14.47
CA CYS A 32 -2.71 -10.60 13.20
C CYS A 32 -3.60 -9.37 13.01
N ILE A 33 -3.10 -8.35 12.30
CA ILE A 33 -3.90 -7.19 11.88
C ILE A 33 -3.95 -7.18 10.35
N ILE A 34 -5.16 -7.21 9.80
CA ILE A 34 -5.42 -6.92 8.38
C ILE A 34 -6.15 -5.59 8.33
N SER A 35 -5.57 -4.59 7.67
CA SER A 35 -6.08 -3.22 7.69
C SER A 35 -5.95 -2.55 6.33
N ASP A 36 -6.71 -1.47 6.12
CA ASP A 36 -6.56 -0.68 4.90
C ASP A 36 -5.13 -0.14 4.78
N GLY A 37 -4.54 -0.32 3.61
CA GLY A 37 -3.19 0.09 3.27
C GLY A 37 -2.98 1.59 3.42
N ILE A 38 -4.02 2.41 3.20
CA ILE A 38 -3.95 3.86 3.41
C ILE A 38 -3.98 4.25 4.89
N MET A 39 -4.10 3.30 5.82
CA MET A 39 -4.17 3.54 7.27
C MET A 39 -2.90 3.03 7.98
N PRO A 40 -1.72 3.66 7.76
CA PRO A 40 -0.42 3.16 8.20
C PRO A 40 -0.24 3.07 9.71
N PHE A 41 -1.07 3.72 10.54
CA PHE A 41 -0.97 3.61 12.00
C PHE A 41 -1.24 2.19 12.49
N SER A 42 -2.08 1.43 11.77
CA SER A 42 -2.44 0.06 12.12
C SER A 42 -1.23 -0.87 12.07
N PHE A 43 -0.32 -0.65 11.12
CA PHE A 43 0.98 -1.32 11.06
C PHE A 43 1.85 -1.00 12.28
N THR A 44 1.90 0.26 12.72
CA THR A 44 2.64 0.64 13.92
C THR A 44 2.09 -0.08 15.16
N ALA A 45 0.78 -0.14 15.33
CA ALA A 45 0.17 -0.89 16.43
C ALA A 45 0.48 -2.41 16.38
N ALA A 46 0.49 -3.00 15.18
CA ALA A 46 0.89 -4.40 15.00
C ALA A 46 2.35 -4.64 15.40
N GLN A 47 3.25 -3.71 15.05
CA GLN A 47 4.66 -3.77 15.47
C GLN A 47 4.82 -3.66 16.99
N GLU A 48 4.06 -2.78 17.66
CA GLU A 48 4.06 -2.65 19.12
C GLU A 48 3.63 -3.95 19.81
N LEU A 49 2.65 -4.66 19.22
CA LEU A 49 2.19 -5.97 19.70
C LEU A 49 3.06 -7.15 19.22
N ARG A 50 4.05 -6.91 18.35
CA ARG A 50 4.88 -7.94 17.71
C ARG A 50 4.09 -9.03 16.98
N ILE A 51 3.00 -8.64 16.32
CA ILE A 51 2.16 -9.53 15.51
C ILE A 51 2.26 -9.20 14.01
N PRO A 52 1.99 -10.16 13.11
CA PRO A 52 1.88 -9.91 11.68
C PRO A 52 0.91 -8.79 11.32
N ALA A 53 1.28 -8.03 10.29
CA ALA A 53 0.46 -6.98 9.70
C ALA A 53 0.33 -7.22 8.20
N VAL A 54 -0.90 -7.30 7.70
CA VAL A 54 -1.21 -7.41 6.27
C VAL A 54 -1.95 -6.15 5.84
N MET A 55 -1.47 -5.49 4.80
CA MET A 55 -2.04 -4.23 4.31
C MET A 55 -2.91 -4.47 3.09
N LEU A 56 -4.18 -4.09 3.15
CA LEU A 56 -5.16 -4.18 2.07
C LEU A 56 -5.23 -2.86 1.31
N PHE A 57 -4.68 -2.81 0.09
CA PHE A 57 -4.88 -1.66 -0.79
C PHE A 57 -6.21 -1.78 -1.54
N THR A 58 -7.09 -0.82 -1.26
CA THR A 58 -8.36 -0.58 -1.95
C THR A 58 -8.20 0.24 -3.23
N ILE A 59 -6.99 0.25 -3.77
CA ILE A 59 -6.58 0.94 -5.01
C ILE A 59 -6.02 -0.09 -6.00
N SER A 60 -5.98 0.28 -7.28
CA SER A 60 -5.39 -0.56 -8.32
C SER A 60 -3.87 -0.74 -8.14
N VAL A 61 -3.31 -1.78 -8.73
CA VAL A 61 -1.86 -2.04 -8.72
C VAL A 61 -1.11 -0.89 -9.39
N CYS A 62 -1.64 -0.37 -10.50
CA CYS A 62 -1.03 0.79 -11.18
C CYS A 62 -1.04 2.06 -10.30
N SER A 63 -2.08 2.25 -9.47
CA SER A 63 -2.13 3.36 -8.51
C SER A 63 -1.07 3.19 -7.43
N LEU A 64 -0.93 1.99 -6.87
CA LEU A 64 0.11 1.69 -5.87
C LEU A 64 1.52 1.90 -6.43
N MET A 65 1.79 1.42 -7.65
CA MET A 65 3.05 1.70 -8.35
C MET A 65 3.28 3.21 -8.51
N GLY A 66 2.22 3.97 -8.79
CA GLY A 66 2.20 5.44 -8.74
C GLY A 66 2.76 6.01 -7.44
N PHE A 67 2.22 5.55 -6.31
CA PHE A 67 2.63 5.98 -4.97
C PHE A 67 4.07 5.62 -4.64
N MET A 68 4.59 4.49 -5.12
CA MET A 68 5.98 4.08 -4.86
C MET A 68 7.02 5.05 -5.40
N GLN A 69 6.63 5.87 -6.38
CA GLN A 69 7.54 6.80 -7.03
C GLN A 69 7.64 8.13 -6.29
N LEU A 70 6.73 8.41 -5.34
CA LEU A 70 6.67 9.69 -4.65
C LEU A 70 7.98 10.07 -3.96
N ALA A 71 8.62 9.13 -3.27
CA ALA A 71 9.92 9.37 -2.64
C ALA A 71 10.98 9.73 -3.69
N THR A 72 11.03 9.00 -4.81
CA THR A 72 11.98 9.30 -5.91
C THR A 72 11.68 10.65 -6.58
N LEU A 73 10.41 10.98 -6.80
CA LEU A 73 9.99 12.26 -7.39
C LEU A 73 10.35 13.44 -6.46
N ARG A 74 10.15 13.28 -5.15
CA ARG A 74 10.58 14.23 -4.13
C ARG A 74 12.09 14.44 -4.15
N ASP A 75 12.85 13.34 -4.08
CA ASP A 75 14.31 13.39 -3.96
C ASP A 75 14.97 13.96 -5.23
N LYS A 76 14.31 13.85 -6.38
CA LYS A 76 14.72 14.47 -7.65
C LYS A 76 14.22 15.91 -7.84
N GLY A 77 13.46 16.46 -6.90
CA GLY A 77 12.89 17.80 -7.01
C GLY A 77 11.88 17.95 -8.15
N LEU A 78 11.20 16.84 -8.53
CA LEU A 78 10.19 16.84 -9.59
C LEU A 78 8.81 17.26 -9.06
N THR A 79 8.61 17.34 -7.74
CA THR A 79 7.36 17.79 -7.10
C THR A 79 7.54 19.14 -6.41
N PRO A 80 6.58 20.10 -6.53
CA PRO A 80 5.37 20.03 -7.35
C PRO A 80 5.68 20.09 -8.85
N PHE A 81 4.83 19.48 -9.69
CA PHE A 81 5.11 19.39 -11.13
C PHE A 81 5.12 20.80 -11.77
N LYS A 82 6.22 21.12 -12.46
CA LYS A 82 6.29 22.29 -13.35
C LYS A 82 5.68 21.87 -14.69
N GLY A 83 4.84 22.72 -15.30
CA GLY A 83 4.00 22.38 -16.46
C GLY A 83 4.74 21.71 -17.63
N ASP A 84 6.02 22.03 -17.81
CA ASP A 84 6.88 21.55 -18.87
C ASP A 84 7.29 20.06 -18.68
N GLN A 85 7.21 19.54 -17.46
CA GLN A 85 7.63 18.19 -17.09
C GLN A 85 6.49 17.15 -17.15
N GLU A 86 5.24 17.60 -17.26
CA GLU A 86 4.03 16.77 -17.18
C GLU A 86 3.87 15.77 -18.34
N GLY A 87 4.47 16.07 -19.50
CA GLY A 87 4.23 15.34 -20.75
C GLY A 87 5.18 14.18 -21.08
N SER A 88 6.36 14.11 -20.44
CA SER A 88 7.49 13.29 -20.93
C SER A 88 8.04 12.27 -19.91
N THR A 89 7.83 12.48 -18.61
CA THR A 89 8.44 11.60 -17.60
C THR A 89 7.59 10.35 -17.39
N ALA A 90 8.03 9.23 -17.97
CA ALA A 90 7.42 7.92 -17.76
C ALA A 90 7.69 7.40 -16.35
N LEU A 91 6.71 6.70 -15.79
CA LEU A 91 6.82 6.14 -14.45
C LEU A 91 7.59 4.81 -14.46
N LYS A 92 8.50 4.61 -13.49
CA LYS A 92 9.37 3.43 -13.45
C LYS A 92 8.71 2.25 -12.72
N SER A 93 9.12 1.03 -13.07
CA SER A 93 8.77 -0.19 -12.33
C SER A 93 9.55 -0.27 -11.01
N CYS A 94 9.11 -1.17 -10.13
CA CYS A 94 9.80 -1.45 -8.88
C CYS A 94 11.08 -2.32 -9.06
N SER A 95 11.18 -3.03 -10.19
CA SER A 95 12.29 -3.93 -10.51
C SER A 95 13.47 -3.18 -11.14
N THR A 96 14.67 -3.36 -10.59
CA THR A 96 15.91 -2.72 -11.06
C THR A 96 16.55 -3.41 -12.27
N SER A 97 16.04 -4.57 -12.71
CA SER A 97 16.73 -5.49 -13.62
C SER A 97 16.27 -5.48 -15.07
N SER A 98 15.26 -4.71 -15.46
CA SER A 98 14.97 -4.50 -16.88
C SER A 98 14.30 -3.16 -17.14
N GLU A 99 14.66 -2.52 -18.24
CA GLU A 99 14.09 -1.26 -18.76
C GLU A 99 12.62 -1.39 -19.20
N THR A 100 11.90 -2.41 -18.73
CA THR A 100 10.47 -2.57 -18.98
C THR A 100 9.71 -1.61 -18.08
N THR A 101 9.41 -0.44 -18.62
CA THR A 101 8.43 0.50 -18.05
C THR A 101 7.05 -0.17 -18.08
N SER A 102 6.70 -0.85 -16.98
CA SER A 102 5.36 -1.43 -16.80
C SER A 102 4.25 -0.35 -16.84
N MET A 103 4.64 0.91 -16.64
CA MET A 103 3.78 2.09 -16.75
C MET A 103 4.14 2.98 -17.97
N ARG A 104 4.50 2.36 -19.11
CA ARG A 104 4.93 3.03 -20.36
C ARG A 104 4.02 4.17 -20.80
N ASP A 105 2.72 3.98 -20.69
CA ASP A 105 1.73 4.95 -21.18
C ASP A 105 1.27 5.95 -20.12
N ILE A 106 1.68 5.76 -18.85
CA ILE A 106 1.30 6.61 -17.74
C ILE A 106 2.34 7.72 -17.57
N ARG A 107 1.87 8.95 -17.72
CA ARG A 107 2.66 10.17 -17.60
C ARG A 107 2.42 10.82 -16.24
N LEU A 108 3.28 11.76 -15.85
CA LEU A 108 3.10 12.52 -14.61
C LEU A 108 1.73 13.23 -14.54
N ARG A 109 1.21 13.70 -15.68
CA ARG A 109 -0.14 14.32 -15.74
C ARG A 109 -1.29 13.37 -15.39
N ASP A 110 -1.08 12.07 -15.56
CA ASP A 110 -2.10 11.03 -15.32
C ASP A 110 -2.14 10.62 -13.84
N LEU A 111 -1.17 11.05 -13.04
CA LEU A 111 -1.19 10.88 -11.59
C LEU A 111 -2.32 11.70 -10.94
N PRO A 112 -2.90 11.21 -9.82
CA PRO A 112 -3.90 11.93 -9.05
C PRO A 112 -3.52 13.39 -8.81
N ALA A 113 -4.48 14.30 -8.94
CA ALA A 113 -4.23 15.74 -8.89
C ALA A 113 -3.52 16.21 -7.62
N PHE A 114 -3.75 15.53 -6.49
CA PHE A 114 -3.06 15.82 -5.23
C PHE A 114 -1.56 15.54 -5.36
N ILE A 115 -1.12 14.46 -6.02
CA ILE A 115 0.30 14.18 -6.27
C ILE A 115 0.95 15.28 -7.12
N ARG A 116 0.19 15.86 -8.06
CA ARG A 116 0.71 16.83 -9.03
C ARG A 116 0.99 18.22 -8.47
N LYS A 117 0.14 18.66 -7.54
CA LYS A 117 0.08 20.06 -7.08
C LYS A 117 0.60 20.26 -5.66
N ILE A 118 0.97 19.19 -4.99
CA ILE A 118 1.30 19.23 -3.57
C ILE A 118 2.78 19.57 -3.36
N ASP A 119 3.01 20.51 -2.46
CA ASP A 119 4.31 20.80 -1.86
C ASP A 119 4.87 19.53 -1.20
N PRO A 120 6.13 19.12 -1.42
CA PRO A 120 6.71 17.93 -0.77
C PRO A 120 6.73 17.99 0.77
N THR A 121 6.49 19.15 1.39
CA THR A 121 6.29 19.30 2.84
C THR A 121 4.84 19.05 3.29
N ASP A 122 3.92 18.83 2.35
CA ASP A 122 2.53 18.54 2.63
C ASP A 122 2.33 17.21 3.33
N ILE A 123 1.29 17.20 4.15
CA ILE A 123 1.00 16.09 5.06
C ILE A 123 0.49 14.87 4.30
N ILE A 124 -0.33 15.03 3.26
CA ILE A 124 -0.87 13.94 2.45
C ILE A 124 0.24 13.30 1.61
N PHE A 125 1.14 14.11 1.07
CA PHE A 125 2.28 13.60 0.30
C PHE A 125 3.22 12.75 1.17
N ASN A 126 3.62 13.27 2.33
CA ASN A 126 4.48 12.53 3.25
C ASN A 126 3.76 11.28 3.81
N PHE A 127 2.45 11.37 4.02
CA PHE A 127 1.63 10.23 4.43
C PHE A 127 1.59 9.13 3.37
N ALA A 128 1.47 9.49 2.09
CA ALA A 128 1.50 8.52 0.99
C ALA A 128 2.87 7.85 0.84
N ILE A 129 3.97 8.55 1.16
CA ILE A 129 5.30 7.94 1.25
C ILE A 129 5.36 6.97 2.43
N GLU A 130 4.91 7.37 3.62
CA GLU A 130 4.89 6.52 4.82
C GLU A 130 4.08 5.23 4.60
N MET A 131 2.94 5.35 3.92
CA MET A 131 2.09 4.24 3.50
C MET A 131 2.88 3.18 2.72
N VAL A 132 3.64 3.61 1.70
CA VAL A 132 4.47 2.71 0.88
C VAL A 132 5.62 2.11 1.70
N GLU A 133 6.29 2.91 2.52
CA GLU A 133 7.40 2.44 3.37
C GLU A 133 6.95 1.35 4.35
N LYS A 134 5.74 1.46 4.88
CA LYS A 134 5.16 0.45 5.77
C LYS A 134 4.69 -0.79 5.02
N ALA A 135 4.15 -0.63 3.80
CA ALA A 135 3.81 -1.76 2.96
C ALA A 135 5.02 -2.67 2.67
N HIS A 136 6.22 -2.10 2.48
CA HIS A 136 7.46 -2.88 2.29
C HIS A 136 7.86 -3.69 3.53
N LYS A 137 7.39 -3.29 4.72
CA LYS A 137 7.71 -3.94 6.01
C LYS A 137 6.56 -4.84 6.48
N ALA A 138 5.42 -4.82 5.81
CA ALA A 138 4.26 -5.64 6.14
C ALA A 138 4.57 -7.13 5.90
N SER A 139 3.88 -8.00 6.63
CA SER A 139 3.94 -9.45 6.40
C SER A 139 3.35 -9.85 5.04
N GLY A 140 2.54 -8.98 4.45
CA GLY A 140 2.11 -9.08 3.07
C GLY A 140 1.16 -7.95 2.70
N VAL A 141 0.84 -7.90 1.42
CA VAL A 141 -0.03 -6.89 0.84
C VAL A 141 -1.16 -7.58 0.08
N VAL A 142 -2.40 -7.21 0.38
CA VAL A 142 -3.57 -7.62 -0.40
C VAL A 142 -3.91 -6.47 -1.33
N ILE A 143 -4.11 -6.74 -2.62
CA ILE A 143 -4.54 -5.70 -3.58
C ILE A 143 -5.81 -6.20 -4.26
N HIS A 144 -6.84 -5.34 -4.30
CA HIS A 144 -8.11 -5.70 -4.93
C HIS A 144 -8.02 -5.65 -6.46
N THR A 145 -7.39 -6.66 -7.05
CA THR A 145 -7.18 -6.81 -8.50
C THR A 145 -7.20 -8.28 -8.95
N PHE A 146 -6.95 -8.54 -10.23
CA PHE A 146 -6.75 -9.87 -10.81
C PHE A 146 -5.79 -9.83 -12.02
N ASP A 147 -5.17 -10.97 -12.32
CA ASP A 147 -4.11 -11.07 -13.35
C ASP A 147 -4.53 -10.53 -14.72
N ALA A 148 -5.74 -10.85 -15.19
CA ALA A 148 -6.20 -10.41 -16.50
C ALA A 148 -6.42 -8.89 -16.60
N LEU A 149 -6.51 -8.17 -15.48
CA LEU A 149 -6.66 -6.72 -15.45
C LEU A 149 -5.32 -5.98 -15.47
N GLU A 150 -4.36 -6.42 -14.64
CA GLU A 150 -3.14 -5.65 -14.35
C GLU A 150 -1.84 -6.47 -14.44
N ARG A 151 -1.79 -7.53 -15.26
CA ARG A 151 -0.65 -8.46 -15.36
C ARG A 151 0.72 -7.81 -15.37
N GLU A 152 0.97 -6.90 -16.32
CA GLU A 152 2.29 -6.28 -16.49
C GLU A 152 2.72 -5.47 -15.25
N VAL A 153 1.76 -4.88 -14.53
CA VAL A 153 2.03 -4.10 -13.32
C VAL A 153 2.20 -5.02 -12.11
N LEU A 154 1.42 -6.09 -12.03
CA LEU A 154 1.55 -7.12 -11.01
C LEU A 154 2.92 -7.81 -11.07
N GLU A 155 3.36 -8.21 -12.25
CA GLU A 155 4.68 -8.81 -12.46
C GLU A 155 5.79 -7.84 -12.04
N ALA A 156 5.67 -6.56 -12.38
CA ALA A 156 6.63 -5.53 -12.01
C ALA A 156 6.63 -5.19 -10.51
N LEU A 157 5.50 -5.38 -9.81
CA LEU A 157 5.31 -5.08 -8.39
C LEU A 157 5.67 -6.27 -7.48
N SER A 158 5.51 -7.50 -7.98
CA SER A 158 5.73 -8.74 -7.23
C SER A 158 7.11 -8.90 -6.58
N PRO A 159 8.23 -8.32 -7.09
CA PRO A 159 9.52 -8.41 -6.41
C PRO A 159 9.59 -7.56 -5.13
N CYS A 160 8.65 -6.63 -4.94
CA CYS A 160 8.69 -5.64 -3.86
C CYS A 160 7.77 -5.97 -2.69
N PHE A 161 6.77 -6.82 -2.91
CA PHE A 161 5.82 -7.24 -1.88
C PHE A 161 5.47 -8.72 -2.02
N LEU A 162 5.14 -9.35 -0.89
CA LEU A 162 4.37 -10.57 -0.90
C LEU A 162 2.90 -10.23 -1.20
N ILE A 163 2.47 -10.38 -2.45
CA ILE A 163 1.13 -9.96 -2.92
C ILE A 163 0.13 -11.12 -2.82
N TYR A 164 -1.01 -10.85 -2.18
CA TYR A 164 -2.19 -11.72 -2.15
C TYR A 164 -3.32 -11.11 -2.98
N MET A 165 -3.98 -11.91 -3.84
CA MET A 165 -5.16 -11.48 -4.60
C MET A 165 -6.45 -12.03 -3.97
N PRO A 166 -7.49 -11.20 -3.76
CA PRO A 166 -8.77 -11.65 -3.21
C PRO A 166 -9.45 -12.76 -4.04
N LEU A 167 -9.31 -12.72 -5.37
CA LEU A 167 -9.92 -13.69 -6.28
C LEU A 167 -9.12 -15.00 -6.41
N ALA A 168 -7.85 -15.02 -5.99
CA ALA A 168 -7.10 -16.27 -5.88
C ALA A 168 -7.48 -17.04 -4.60
N LEU A 169 -7.88 -16.32 -3.54
CA LEU A 169 -8.34 -16.93 -2.28
C LEU A 169 -9.64 -17.73 -2.48
N SER A 170 -10.61 -17.23 -3.26
CA SER A 170 -11.86 -17.96 -3.51
C SER A 170 -11.64 -19.27 -4.28
N ASN A 171 -10.71 -19.29 -5.24
CA ASN A 171 -10.34 -20.51 -5.97
C ASN A 171 -9.56 -21.49 -5.07
N TYR A 172 -8.67 -21.01 -4.20
CA TYR A 172 -7.97 -21.86 -3.24
C TYR A 172 -8.94 -22.54 -2.25
N TYR A 173 -9.95 -21.83 -1.76
CA TYR A 173 -10.99 -22.42 -0.89
C TYR A 173 -11.96 -23.34 -1.65
N SER A 174 -12.30 -23.04 -2.91
CA SER A 174 -13.21 -23.88 -3.71
C SER A 174 -12.57 -25.19 -4.16
N ILE A 175 -11.28 -25.19 -4.48
CA ILE A 175 -10.55 -26.41 -4.88
C ILE A 175 -10.39 -27.36 -3.69
N ASN A 176 -10.09 -26.84 -2.50
CA ASN A 176 -9.87 -27.68 -1.32
C ASN A 176 -11.14 -28.27 -0.70
N HIS A 177 -12.33 -27.70 -0.98
CA HIS A 177 -13.61 -28.29 -0.58
C HIS A 177 -14.20 -29.28 -1.61
N SER A 178 -13.60 -29.40 -2.80
CA SER A 178 -14.06 -30.31 -3.86
C SER A 178 -13.36 -31.68 -3.84
N THR A 179 -12.41 -31.90 -2.92
CA THR A 179 -11.61 -33.14 -2.80
C THR A 179 -12.01 -34.05 -1.62
N THR A 180 -13.19 -33.83 -1.03
CA THR A 180 -13.73 -34.72 0.02
C THR A 180 -15.16 -35.13 -0.32
N LEU A 181 -15.31 -36.01 -1.31
CA LEU A 181 -16.39 -36.99 -1.43
C LEU A 181 -15.87 -38.24 -2.15
#